data_AF-A0A1Z4V8T3-F1
#
_entry.id   AF-A0A1Z4V8T3-F1
#
_cell.length_a   1.000
_cell.length_b   1.000
_cell.length_c   1.000
_cell.angle_alpha   90.00
_cell.angle_beta   90.00
_cell.angle_gamma   90.00
#
_symmetry.space_group_name_H-M   'P 1'
#
loop_
_entity.id
_entity.type
_entity.pdbx_description
1 polymer ?
#
loop_
_entity_poly.entity_id
_entity_poly.type
_entity_poly.pdbx_seq_one_letter_code
_entity_poly.pdbx_strand_id
1 'polypeptide(L)'
;MVINFARTTVSKELLKQVFQRIDAQSCPQLFNFHMHTVHSDGKLEPGDLMGQAIAIGLKGLAITDHHSIGGYQAALVWLEDWKWRNPDAHTPYLWSGVEINANLLDNEVHILAYAFESEHPSMQPYLQKIPSTGKAYQAVNVIKAVHEAGGVAVLAHPARYRRSHFDLIPAAAGDGIDGVETFYAYNNPKPWKPSVVETEEVQQLAEKFNLFSTCGTDSHGLNLMHRL
;
A
#
# COMPACT_ATOMS: atom_id res chain seq x y z
N MET A 1 -2.47 -8.40 23.58
CA MET A 1 -1.27 -8.87 22.87
C MET A 1 -1.54 -10.12 22.03
N VAL A 2 -1.95 -11.27 22.60
CA VAL A 2 -2.21 -12.51 21.82
C VAL A 2 -3.37 -12.40 20.80
N ILE A 3 -4.48 -11.73 21.17
CA ILE A 3 -5.65 -11.56 20.29
C ILE A 3 -5.34 -10.67 19.07
N ASN A 4 -4.58 -9.60 19.27
CA ASN A 4 -4.17 -8.71 18.17
C ASN A 4 -3.24 -9.44 17.21
N PHE A 5 -2.25 -10.18 17.74
CA PHE A 5 -1.30 -10.91 16.91
C PHE A 5 -1.97 -11.97 16.01
N ALA A 6 -2.97 -12.70 16.54
CA ALA A 6 -3.74 -13.65 15.74
C ALA A 6 -4.56 -12.96 14.63
N ARG A 7 -5.18 -11.81 14.92
CA ARG A 7 -5.91 -11.01 13.90
C ARG A 7 -4.98 -10.47 12.83
N THR A 8 -3.83 -9.92 13.19
CA THR A 8 -2.80 -9.44 12.25
C THR A 8 -2.31 -10.57 11.36
N THR A 9 -2.07 -11.75 11.93
CA THR A 9 -1.64 -12.94 11.17
C THR A 9 -2.69 -13.34 10.12
N VAL A 10 -3.96 -13.46 10.51
CA VAL A 10 -5.05 -13.80 9.56
C VAL A 10 -5.19 -12.73 8.48
N SER A 11 -5.12 -11.45 8.86
CA SER A 11 -5.20 -10.31 7.94
C SER A 11 -4.08 -10.35 6.89
N LYS A 12 -2.83 -10.62 7.33
CA LYS A 12 -1.67 -10.78 6.44
C LYS A 12 -1.81 -11.98 5.51
N GLU A 13 -2.20 -13.15 6.01
CA GLU A 13 -2.33 -14.34 5.16
C GLU A 13 -3.40 -14.15 4.09
N LEU A 14 -4.52 -13.50 4.43
CA LEU A 14 -5.52 -13.10 3.44
C LEU A 14 -4.94 -12.15 2.39
N LEU A 15 -4.18 -11.14 2.81
CA LEU A 15 -3.54 -10.19 1.88
C LEU A 15 -2.56 -10.91 0.94
N LYS A 16 -1.73 -11.82 1.45
CA LYS A 16 -0.79 -12.59 0.64
C LYS A 16 -1.50 -13.48 -0.39
N GLN A 17 -2.62 -14.10 -0.02
CA GLN A 17 -3.45 -14.86 -0.97
C GLN A 17 -4.04 -13.98 -2.08
N VAL A 18 -4.39 -12.72 -1.76
CA VAL A 18 -4.82 -11.75 -2.76
C VAL A 18 -3.66 -11.39 -3.69
N PHE A 19 -2.49 -11.04 -3.14
CA PHE A 19 -1.30 -10.68 -3.93
C PHE A 19 -0.83 -11.78 -4.87
N GLN A 20 -1.00 -13.06 -4.53
CA GLN A 20 -0.74 -14.20 -5.43
C GLN A 20 -1.58 -14.19 -6.72
N ARG A 21 -2.66 -13.40 -6.77
CA ARG A 21 -3.62 -13.37 -7.87
C ARG A 21 -3.77 -11.99 -8.50
N ILE A 22 -2.99 -10.99 -8.05
CA ILE A 22 -3.04 -9.65 -8.62
C ILE A 22 -2.46 -9.67 -10.03
N ASP A 23 -3.17 -9.00 -10.94
CA ASP A 23 -2.81 -8.83 -12.34
C ASP A 23 -3.12 -7.40 -12.82
N ALA A 24 -2.87 -7.15 -14.11
CA ALA A 24 -3.10 -5.85 -14.75
C ALA A 24 -4.57 -5.39 -14.77
N GLN A 25 -5.54 -6.27 -14.47
CA GLN A 25 -6.97 -5.95 -14.44
C GLN A 25 -7.51 -5.78 -13.00
N SER A 26 -6.68 -6.08 -11.99
CA SER A 26 -7.09 -6.08 -10.59
C SER A 26 -7.36 -4.67 -10.06
N CYS A 27 -6.53 -3.70 -10.43
CA CYS A 27 -6.73 -2.30 -10.06
C CYS A 27 -7.31 -1.47 -11.24
N PRO A 28 -8.11 -0.42 -10.96
CA PRO A 28 -8.64 -0.04 -9.66
C PRO A 28 -10.05 -0.57 -9.41
N GLN A 29 -10.53 -1.56 -10.17
CA GLN A 29 -11.93 -1.99 -10.12
C GLN A 29 -12.22 -3.12 -9.13
N LEU A 30 -11.23 -3.96 -8.80
CA LEU A 30 -11.40 -5.06 -7.85
C LEU A 30 -10.67 -4.79 -6.54
N PHE A 31 -9.46 -4.24 -6.64
CA PHE A 31 -8.65 -3.85 -5.51
C PHE A 31 -8.01 -2.49 -5.75
N ASN A 32 -7.51 -1.87 -4.68
CA ASN A 32 -6.63 -0.72 -4.79
C ASN A 32 -5.78 -0.62 -3.51
N PHE A 33 -4.46 -0.76 -3.63
CA PHE A 33 -3.54 -0.82 -2.48
C PHE A 33 -2.67 0.43 -2.34
N HIS A 34 -2.94 1.49 -3.12
CA HIS A 34 -2.18 2.72 -3.05
C HIS A 34 -3.08 3.93 -3.32
N MET A 35 -3.43 4.64 -2.26
CA MET A 35 -4.27 5.84 -2.32
C MET A 35 -4.09 6.72 -1.08
N HIS A 36 -4.34 8.01 -1.25
CA HIS A 36 -4.10 9.03 -0.24
C HIS A 36 -5.39 9.78 0.11
N THR A 37 -5.48 10.21 1.36
CA THR A 37 -6.58 10.99 1.92
C THR A 37 -6.08 12.36 2.39
N VAL A 38 -6.99 13.18 2.92
CA VAL A 38 -6.65 14.42 3.62
C VAL A 38 -5.74 14.25 4.85
N HIS A 39 -5.48 13.01 5.29
CA HIS A 39 -4.56 12.73 6.39
C HIS A 39 -3.08 12.77 5.99
N SER A 40 -2.79 12.92 4.70
CA SER A 40 -1.46 13.25 4.16
C SER A 40 -1.56 14.38 3.13
N ASP A 41 -1.47 14.07 1.84
CA ASP A 41 -1.48 15.00 0.71
C ASP A 41 -2.57 14.70 -0.33
N GLY A 42 -3.45 13.74 -0.03
CA GLY A 42 -4.67 13.49 -0.78
C GLY A 42 -5.77 14.53 -0.53
N LYS A 43 -6.86 14.42 -1.29
CA LYS A 43 -8.01 15.35 -1.22
C LYS A 43 -9.32 14.70 -0.78
N LEU A 44 -9.40 13.37 -0.76
CA LEU A 44 -10.59 12.66 -0.32
C LEU A 44 -10.63 12.56 1.21
N GLU A 45 -11.80 12.86 1.77
CA GLU A 45 -12.11 12.48 3.14
C GLU A 45 -12.23 10.95 3.23
N PRO A 46 -11.77 10.31 4.32
CA PRO A 46 -11.82 8.85 4.46
C PRO A 46 -13.21 8.24 4.27
N GLY A 47 -14.27 8.92 4.69
CA GLY A 47 -15.65 8.48 4.50
C GLY A 47 -16.09 8.51 3.03
N ASP A 48 -15.75 9.58 2.30
CA ASP A 48 -16.05 9.70 0.87
C ASP A 48 -15.26 8.66 0.06
N LEU A 49 -14.00 8.40 0.46
CA LEU A 49 -13.17 7.35 -0.11
C LEU A 49 -13.84 5.98 0.04
N MET A 50 -14.26 5.62 1.25
CA MET A 50 -14.95 4.36 1.49
C MET A 50 -16.29 4.25 0.75
N GLY A 51 -17.02 5.38 0.64
CA GLY A 51 -18.22 5.48 -0.20
C GLY A 51 -17.93 5.15 -1.66
N GLN A 52 -16.86 5.70 -2.24
CA GLN A 52 -16.42 5.37 -3.60
C GLN A 52 -15.99 3.90 -3.72
N ALA A 53 -15.22 3.38 -2.77
CA ALA A 53 -14.77 1.99 -2.77
C ALA A 53 -15.95 0.99 -2.81
N ILE A 54 -17.00 1.26 -2.02
CA ILE A 54 -18.24 0.46 -2.03
C ILE A 54 -18.98 0.62 -3.37
N ALA A 55 -19.11 1.84 -3.88
CA ALA A 55 -19.81 2.11 -5.13
C ALA A 55 -19.12 1.49 -6.37
N ILE A 56 -17.79 1.46 -6.39
CA ILE A 56 -16.99 0.78 -7.43
C ILE A 56 -17.17 -0.75 -7.32
N GLY A 57 -17.44 -1.26 -6.12
CA GLY A 57 -17.53 -2.70 -5.85
C GLY A 57 -16.18 -3.33 -5.55
N LEU A 58 -15.26 -2.57 -4.92
CA LEU A 58 -13.97 -3.12 -4.50
C LEU A 58 -14.17 -4.32 -3.58
N LYS A 59 -13.34 -5.35 -3.78
CA LYS A 59 -13.23 -6.51 -2.88
C LYS A 59 -12.31 -6.22 -1.70
N GLY A 60 -11.34 -5.33 -1.89
CA GLY A 60 -10.51 -4.86 -0.80
C GLY A 60 -9.57 -3.72 -1.17
N LEU A 61 -9.07 -3.01 -0.16
CA LEU A 61 -8.22 -1.84 -0.34
C LEU A 61 -7.33 -1.57 0.88
N ALA A 62 -6.32 -0.73 0.68
CA ALA A 62 -5.54 -0.13 1.75
C ALA A 62 -5.39 1.38 1.50
N ILE A 63 -5.66 2.18 2.52
CA ILE A 63 -5.33 3.62 2.53
C ILE A 63 -3.86 3.73 2.96
N THR A 64 -3.05 4.43 2.18
CA THR A 64 -1.58 4.46 2.34
C THR A 64 -1.06 5.88 2.45
N ASP A 65 -1.73 6.71 3.25
CA ASP A 65 -1.28 8.07 3.55
C ASP A 65 0.20 8.13 3.92
N HIS A 66 0.91 9.18 3.49
CA HIS A 66 2.30 9.40 3.86
C HIS A 66 2.48 9.52 5.38
N HIS A 67 3.25 8.60 5.95
CA HIS A 67 3.63 8.60 7.37
C HIS A 67 2.45 8.73 8.35
N SER A 68 1.24 8.31 7.94
CA SER A 68 0.03 8.39 8.76
C SER A 68 -0.88 7.20 8.54
N ILE A 69 -1.53 6.76 9.62
CA ILE A 69 -2.66 5.82 9.58
C ILE A 69 -3.99 6.52 9.86
N GLY A 70 -4.01 7.85 9.92
CA GLY A 70 -5.20 8.61 10.30
C GLY A 70 -6.37 8.37 9.36
N GLY A 71 -6.10 8.31 8.04
CA GLY A 71 -7.12 8.01 7.04
C GLY A 71 -7.68 6.59 7.18
N TYR A 72 -6.80 5.61 7.42
CA TYR A 72 -7.20 4.24 7.71
C TYR A 72 -8.10 4.13 8.96
N GLN A 73 -7.71 4.77 10.07
CA GLN A 73 -8.49 4.74 11.32
C GLN A 73 -9.86 5.39 11.16
N ALA A 74 -9.93 6.56 10.50
CA ALA A 74 -11.19 7.24 10.21
C ALA A 74 -12.09 6.43 9.27
N ALA A 75 -11.52 5.81 8.23
CA ALA A 75 -12.25 4.93 7.31
C ALA A 75 -12.80 3.68 8.01
N LEU A 76 -12.06 3.09 8.94
CA LEU A 76 -12.50 1.97 9.77
C LEU A 76 -13.76 2.32 10.57
N VAL A 77 -13.72 3.41 11.33
CA VAL A 77 -14.86 3.87 12.14
C VAL A 77 -16.07 4.17 11.25
N TRP A 78 -15.85 4.85 10.12
CA TRP A 78 -16.91 5.15 9.17
C TRP A 78 -17.53 3.87 8.59
N LEU A 79 -16.70 2.88 8.23
CA LEU A 79 -17.16 1.62 7.64
C LEU A 79 -17.98 0.79 8.65
N GLU A 80 -17.60 0.79 9.93
CA GLU A 80 -18.37 0.13 10.99
C GLU A 80 -19.77 0.73 11.14
N ASP A 81 -19.88 2.07 11.20
CA ASP A 81 -21.17 2.75 11.24
C ASP A 81 -22.00 2.51 9.96
N TRP A 82 -21.35 2.55 8.80
CA TRP A 82 -22.03 2.29 7.53
C TRP A 82 -22.58 0.86 7.46
N LYS A 83 -21.82 -0.15 7.93
CA LYS A 83 -22.27 -1.55 8.00
C LYS A 83 -23.45 -1.73 8.93
N TRP A 84 -23.46 -1.06 10.08
CA TRP A 84 -24.59 -1.08 11.01
C TRP A 84 -25.89 -0.61 10.34
N ARG A 85 -25.79 0.41 9.48
CA ARG A 85 -26.92 0.95 8.70
C ARG A 85 -27.26 0.13 7.44
N ASN A 86 -26.40 -0.78 7.01
CA ASN A 86 -26.53 -1.58 5.78
C ASN A 86 -26.10 -3.04 6.02
N PRO A 87 -26.80 -3.81 6.88
CA PRO A 87 -26.33 -5.11 7.37
C PRO A 87 -26.16 -6.19 6.28
N ASP A 88 -26.92 -6.10 5.18
CA ASP A 88 -26.86 -7.07 4.07
C ASP A 88 -25.92 -6.64 2.93
N ALA A 89 -25.31 -5.45 3.03
CA ALA A 89 -24.46 -4.93 1.98
C ALA A 89 -23.06 -5.57 2.02
N HIS A 90 -22.55 -5.85 0.83
CA HIS A 90 -21.16 -6.26 0.67
C HIS A 90 -20.26 -5.02 0.82
N THR A 91 -19.13 -5.21 1.50
CA THR A 91 -18.14 -4.15 1.72
C THR A 91 -16.75 -4.68 1.39
N PRO A 92 -15.83 -3.82 0.92
CA PRO A 92 -14.45 -4.22 0.73
C PRO A 92 -13.79 -4.58 2.06
N TYR A 93 -12.82 -5.48 2.02
CA TYR A 93 -11.88 -5.64 3.12
C TYR A 93 -10.93 -4.44 3.18
N LEU A 94 -10.81 -3.79 4.34
CA LEU A 94 -9.90 -2.66 4.55
C LEU A 94 -8.68 -3.14 5.37
N TRP A 95 -7.51 -3.19 4.73
CA TRP A 95 -6.24 -3.47 5.42
C TRP A 95 -5.62 -2.19 5.97
N SER A 96 -4.87 -2.30 7.07
CA SER A 96 -3.96 -1.22 7.48
C SER A 96 -2.95 -0.98 6.38
N GLY A 97 -2.67 0.30 6.13
CA GLY A 97 -1.78 0.78 5.09
C GLY A 97 -1.08 2.07 5.52
N VAL A 98 0.15 2.28 5.03
CA VAL A 98 0.90 3.55 5.13
C VAL A 98 1.98 3.55 4.04
N GLU A 99 2.26 4.71 3.46
CA GLU A 99 3.44 4.92 2.60
C GLU A 99 4.55 5.60 3.41
N ILE A 100 5.74 5.00 3.43
CA ILE A 100 6.88 5.42 4.26
C ILE A 100 8.07 5.77 3.37
N ASN A 101 8.56 7.00 3.45
CA ASN A 101 9.81 7.41 2.82
C ASN A 101 11.01 6.68 3.44
N ALA A 102 11.93 6.22 2.59
CA ALA A 102 13.15 5.54 2.99
C ALA A 102 14.31 5.81 2.02
N ASN A 103 15.54 5.71 2.50
CA ASN A 103 16.75 5.67 1.69
C ASN A 103 17.05 4.24 1.25
N LEU A 104 17.19 4.03 -0.06
CA LEU A 104 17.70 2.81 -0.67
C LEU A 104 18.72 3.18 -1.73
N LEU A 105 19.97 2.74 -1.55
CA LEU A 105 21.07 3.01 -2.48
C LEU A 105 21.24 4.52 -2.80
N ASP A 106 21.21 5.36 -1.77
CA ASP A 106 21.32 6.83 -1.83
C ASP A 106 20.20 7.51 -2.65
N ASN A 107 19.07 6.83 -2.81
CA ASN A 107 17.87 7.34 -3.46
C ASN A 107 16.69 7.26 -2.48
N GLU A 108 15.91 8.35 -2.37
CA GLU A 108 14.63 8.30 -1.66
C GLU A 108 13.65 7.43 -2.45
N VAL A 109 13.18 6.39 -1.78
CA VAL A 109 12.12 5.48 -2.22
C VAL A 109 10.97 5.52 -1.23
N HIS A 110 9.83 4.96 -1.63
CA HIS A 110 8.67 4.80 -0.78
C HIS A 110 8.40 3.31 -0.57
N ILE A 111 8.13 2.93 0.67
CA ILE A 111 7.78 1.58 1.07
C ILE A 111 6.34 1.61 1.58
N LEU A 112 5.50 0.83 0.93
CA LEU A 112 4.12 0.59 1.35
C LEU A 112 4.14 -0.52 2.41
N ALA A 113 3.59 -0.24 3.57
CA ALA A 113 3.42 -1.21 4.64
C ALA A 113 1.96 -1.60 4.76
N TYR A 114 1.67 -2.90 4.78
CA TYR A 114 0.30 -3.42 4.82
C TYR A 114 0.06 -4.42 5.95
N ALA A 115 -1.20 -4.55 6.37
CA ALA A 115 -1.68 -5.59 7.28
C ALA A 115 -0.84 -5.72 8.57
N PHE A 116 -0.31 -4.60 9.07
CA PHE A 116 0.49 -4.52 10.29
C PHE A 116 -0.37 -4.11 11.49
N GLU A 117 0.09 -4.42 12.71
CA GLU A 117 -0.47 -3.89 13.96
C GLU A 117 -0.06 -2.42 14.13
N SER A 118 -1.02 -1.49 14.00
CA SER A 118 -0.76 -0.05 13.99
C SER A 118 -0.15 0.50 15.27
N GLU A 119 -0.47 -0.13 16.41
CA GLU A 119 0.03 0.26 17.73
C GLU A 119 1.36 -0.41 18.09
N HIS A 120 1.94 -1.21 17.18
CA HIS A 120 3.19 -1.89 17.46
C HIS A 120 4.34 -0.86 17.59
N PRO A 121 5.17 -0.93 18.66
CA PRO A 121 6.22 0.06 18.90
C PRO A 121 7.20 0.26 17.75
N SER A 122 7.47 -0.77 16.95
CA SER A 122 8.36 -0.68 15.78
C SER A 122 7.87 0.31 14.72
N MET A 123 6.56 0.55 14.63
CA MET A 123 5.96 1.45 13.63
C MET A 123 5.96 2.91 14.07
N GLN A 124 6.07 3.18 15.38
CA GLN A 124 5.98 4.54 15.93
C GLN A 124 6.90 5.56 15.24
N PRO A 125 8.17 5.26 14.91
CA PRO A 125 9.05 6.22 14.23
C PRO A 125 8.56 6.66 12.85
N TYR A 126 7.70 5.87 12.21
CA TYR A 126 7.27 6.07 10.83
C TYR A 126 5.86 6.64 10.70
N LEU A 127 5.10 6.71 11.79
CA LEU A 127 3.72 7.20 11.85
C LEU A 127 3.62 8.61 12.46
N GLN A 128 4.54 9.50 12.05
CA GLN A 128 4.70 10.85 12.63
C GLN A 128 4.32 11.98 11.65
N LYS A 129 3.68 11.67 10.51
CA LYS A 129 3.38 12.60 9.40
C LYS A 129 4.60 13.21 8.69
N ILE A 130 5.81 12.92 9.16
CA ILE A 130 7.06 13.37 8.56
C ILE A 130 8.00 12.18 8.41
N PRO A 131 8.92 12.22 7.43
CA PRO A 131 9.94 11.21 7.29
C PRO A 131 10.82 11.10 8.54
N SER A 132 11.14 9.85 8.90
CA SER A 132 12.18 9.57 9.89
C SER A 132 13.58 9.95 9.35
N THR A 133 14.58 10.01 10.22
CA THR A 133 15.96 10.39 9.83
C THR A 133 16.99 9.33 10.25
N GLY A 134 18.19 9.39 9.67
CA GLY A 134 19.33 8.57 10.10
C GLY A 134 19.11 7.08 9.85
N LYS A 135 19.26 6.25 10.89
CA LYS A 135 19.10 4.79 10.76
C LYS A 135 17.66 4.39 10.42
N ALA A 136 16.66 4.99 11.08
CA ALA A 136 15.26 4.69 10.83
C ALA A 136 14.89 4.93 9.36
N TYR A 137 15.47 5.96 8.73
CA TYR A 137 15.22 6.28 7.34
C TYR A 137 15.77 5.24 6.35
N GLN A 138 16.62 4.29 6.74
CA GLN A 138 17.13 3.29 5.80
C GLN A 138 16.07 2.22 5.48
N ALA A 139 15.92 1.86 4.20
CA ALA A 139 14.92 0.90 3.72
C ALA A 139 14.90 -0.42 4.53
N VAL A 140 16.08 -1.02 4.77
CA VAL A 140 16.22 -2.21 5.62
C VAL A 140 15.58 -2.07 7.01
N ASN A 141 15.63 -0.89 7.63
CA ASN A 141 15.05 -0.66 8.96
C ASN A 141 13.54 -0.39 8.90
N VAL A 142 13.06 0.20 7.82
CA VAL A 142 11.61 0.32 7.54
C VAL A 142 11.02 -1.08 7.34
N ILE A 143 11.61 -1.88 6.45
CA ILE A 143 11.17 -3.27 6.16
C ILE A 143 11.14 -4.09 7.45
N LYS A 144 12.22 -4.05 8.22
CA LYS A 144 12.31 -4.74 9.50
C LYS A 144 11.19 -4.32 10.47
N ALA A 145 10.92 -3.02 10.58
CA ALA A 145 9.89 -2.52 11.49
C ALA A 145 8.48 -2.99 11.08
N VAL A 146 8.20 -3.01 9.77
CA VAL A 146 6.94 -3.55 9.22
C VAL A 146 6.78 -5.03 9.57
N HIS A 147 7.84 -5.82 9.42
CA HIS A 147 7.83 -7.24 9.77
C HIS A 147 7.67 -7.48 11.27
N GLU A 148 8.34 -6.68 12.12
CA GLU A 148 8.17 -6.74 13.58
C GLU A 148 6.72 -6.45 13.99
N ALA A 149 6.03 -5.54 13.28
CA ALA A 149 4.61 -5.27 13.44
C ALA A 149 3.69 -6.31 12.78
N GLY A 150 4.27 -7.39 12.23
CA GLY A 150 3.57 -8.51 11.63
C GLY A 150 3.07 -8.28 10.20
N GLY A 151 3.40 -7.15 9.58
CA GLY A 151 2.91 -6.73 8.26
C GLY A 151 3.71 -7.24 7.06
N VAL A 152 3.45 -6.61 5.91
CA VAL A 152 4.06 -6.88 4.60
C VAL A 152 4.62 -5.57 4.04
N ALA A 153 5.87 -5.58 3.57
CA ALA A 153 6.55 -4.41 3.00
C ALA A 153 6.68 -4.52 1.47
N VAL A 154 6.34 -3.45 0.75
CA VAL A 154 6.30 -3.42 -0.72
C VAL A 154 6.98 -2.15 -1.25
N LEU A 155 7.84 -2.27 -2.27
CA LEU A 155 8.42 -1.10 -2.93
C LEU A 155 7.38 -0.43 -3.82
N ALA A 156 7.05 0.82 -3.53
CA ALA A 156 6.10 1.58 -4.33
C ALA A 156 6.71 2.05 -5.66
N HIS A 157 5.89 2.11 -6.71
CA HIS A 157 6.18 2.70 -8.03
C HIS A 157 7.66 2.70 -8.45
N PRO A 158 8.35 1.54 -8.49
CA PRO A 158 9.81 1.47 -8.57
C PRO A 158 10.42 2.12 -9.82
N ALA A 159 9.66 2.25 -10.91
CA ALA A 159 10.13 2.90 -12.13
C ALA A 159 9.92 4.43 -12.16
N ARG A 160 9.44 5.04 -11.06
CA ARG A 160 9.24 6.50 -10.94
C ARG A 160 10.51 7.23 -10.48
N TYR A 161 11.45 6.52 -9.85
CA TYR A 161 12.62 7.12 -9.23
C TYR A 161 13.72 7.49 -10.24
N ARG A 162 14.67 8.32 -9.80
CA ARG A 162 15.85 8.68 -10.60
C ARG A 162 16.76 7.48 -10.83
N ARG A 163 16.85 6.61 -9.83
CA ARG A 163 17.59 5.36 -9.93
C ARG A 163 16.73 4.30 -10.59
N SER A 164 17.35 3.51 -11.46
CA SER A 164 16.67 2.46 -12.21
C SER A 164 16.03 1.40 -11.29
N HIS A 165 14.83 0.95 -11.64
CA HIS A 165 14.18 -0.16 -10.96
C HIS A 165 14.98 -1.48 -11.08
N PHE A 166 15.82 -1.61 -12.11
CA PHE A 166 16.78 -2.71 -12.26
C PHE A 166 17.86 -2.74 -11.16
N ASP A 167 18.11 -1.61 -10.47
CA ASP A 167 19.00 -1.55 -9.29
C ASP A 167 18.21 -1.63 -7.99
N LEU A 168 17.09 -0.90 -7.91
CA LEU A 168 16.31 -0.74 -6.67
C LEU A 168 15.63 -2.04 -6.24
N ILE A 169 15.02 -2.78 -7.18
CA ILE A 169 14.30 -4.01 -6.84
C ILE A 169 15.26 -5.09 -6.29
N PRO A 170 16.42 -5.39 -6.93
CA PRO A 170 17.39 -6.32 -6.34
C PRO A 170 17.90 -5.90 -4.96
N ALA A 171 18.13 -4.60 -4.75
CA ALA A 171 18.61 -4.12 -3.45
C ALA A 171 17.54 -4.23 -2.37
N ALA A 172 16.30 -3.85 -2.67
CA ALA A 172 15.17 -4.03 -1.75
C ALA A 172 14.93 -5.52 -1.44
N ALA A 173 15.06 -6.41 -2.43
CA ALA A 173 15.02 -7.86 -2.22
C ALA A 173 16.14 -8.34 -1.28
N GLY A 174 17.35 -7.81 -1.43
CA GLY A 174 18.47 -8.07 -0.52
C GLY A 174 18.22 -7.61 0.92
N ASP A 175 17.46 -6.53 1.10
CA ASP A 175 17.00 -6.02 2.40
C ASP A 175 15.79 -6.79 2.97
N GLY A 176 15.22 -7.74 2.21
CA GLY A 176 14.13 -8.61 2.64
C GLY A 176 12.73 -8.09 2.35
N ILE A 177 12.54 -7.18 1.39
CA ILE A 177 11.20 -6.71 1.00
C ILE A 177 10.31 -7.87 0.51
N ASP A 178 8.99 -7.79 0.73
CA ASP A 178 8.07 -8.87 0.36
C ASP A 178 7.53 -8.73 -1.08
N GLY A 179 7.49 -7.52 -1.62
CA GLY A 179 6.80 -7.23 -2.87
C GLY A 179 7.22 -5.95 -3.57
N VAL A 180 6.71 -5.76 -4.78
CA VAL A 180 6.87 -4.55 -5.60
C VAL A 180 5.55 -4.16 -6.26
N GLU A 181 5.28 -2.86 -6.32
CA GLU A 181 4.13 -2.32 -7.03
C GLU A 181 4.35 -2.46 -8.55
N THR A 182 3.78 -3.52 -9.11
CA THR A 182 4.03 -3.96 -10.50
C THR A 182 3.05 -3.30 -11.47
N PHE A 183 1.78 -3.21 -11.08
CA PHE A 183 0.72 -2.68 -11.92
C PHE A 183 0.43 -1.23 -11.51
N TYR A 184 1.19 -0.32 -12.13
CA TYR A 184 1.18 1.11 -11.85
C TYR A 184 1.11 1.92 -13.15
N ALA A 185 0.43 3.06 -13.10
CA ALA A 185 0.18 3.92 -14.25
C ALA A 185 1.23 5.04 -14.40
N TYR A 186 2.46 4.71 -14.81
CA TYR A 186 3.57 5.67 -14.88
C TYR A 186 3.31 6.86 -15.82
N ASN A 187 2.59 6.65 -16.93
CA ASN A 187 2.24 7.71 -17.89
C ASN A 187 0.90 8.43 -17.57
N ASN A 188 0.27 8.12 -16.43
CA ASN A 188 -1.00 8.68 -15.98
C ASN A 188 -2.10 8.73 -17.06
N PRO A 189 -2.48 7.57 -17.65
CA PRO A 189 -3.50 7.53 -18.68
C PRO A 189 -4.89 7.73 -18.08
N LYS A 190 -5.83 8.20 -18.90
CA LYS A 190 -7.25 8.34 -18.57
C LYS A 190 -8.07 7.60 -19.62
N PRO A 191 -8.72 6.46 -19.31
CA PRO A 191 -8.83 5.82 -17.99
C PRO A 191 -7.48 5.28 -17.47
N TRP A 192 -7.38 5.12 -16.15
CA TRP A 192 -6.22 4.52 -15.49
C TRP A 192 -6.00 3.11 -16.03
N LYS A 193 -4.74 2.79 -16.36
CA LYS A 193 -4.27 1.47 -16.73
C LYS A 193 -2.77 1.37 -16.42
N PRO A 194 -2.24 0.19 -16.09
CA PRO A 194 -0.82 0.01 -15.90
C PRO A 194 -0.03 0.34 -17.17
N SER A 195 1.18 0.88 -17.02
CA SER A 195 2.08 1.07 -18.15
C SER A 195 2.70 -0.26 -18.56
N VAL A 196 2.43 -0.71 -19.79
CA VAL A 196 2.79 -2.06 -20.27
C VAL A 196 4.27 -2.35 -20.12
N VAL A 197 5.15 -1.44 -20.57
CA VAL A 197 6.60 -1.66 -20.59
C VAL A 197 7.15 -1.80 -19.16
N GLU A 198 6.89 -0.81 -18.32
CA GLU A 198 7.38 -0.85 -16.93
C GLU A 198 6.76 -2.00 -16.14
N THR A 199 5.50 -2.36 -16.41
CA THR A 199 4.86 -3.53 -15.79
C THR A 199 5.57 -4.82 -16.17
N GLU A 200 5.89 -5.04 -17.45
CA GLU A 200 6.61 -6.23 -17.90
C GLU A 200 8.00 -6.33 -17.26
N GLU A 201 8.75 -5.23 -17.21
CA GLU A 201 10.09 -5.17 -16.61
C GLU A 201 10.06 -5.43 -15.09
N VAL A 202 9.13 -4.78 -14.37
CA VAL A 202 8.97 -4.97 -12.92
C VAL A 202 8.47 -6.37 -12.59
N GLN A 203 7.58 -6.95 -13.40
CA GLN A 203 7.07 -8.31 -13.19
C GLN A 203 8.18 -9.35 -13.33
N GLN A 204 9.04 -9.22 -14.36
CA GLN A 204 10.20 -10.12 -14.53
C GLN A 204 11.16 -10.07 -13.33
N LEU A 205 11.37 -8.88 -12.76
CA LEU A 205 12.19 -8.73 -11.55
C LEU A 205 11.47 -9.31 -10.33
N ALA A 206 10.16 -9.09 -10.18
CA ALA A 206 9.39 -9.67 -9.09
C ALA A 206 9.48 -11.20 -9.09
N GLU A 207 9.30 -11.84 -10.25
CA GLU A 207 9.46 -13.29 -10.41
C GLU A 207 10.89 -13.76 -10.10
N LYS A 208 11.89 -13.07 -10.63
CA LYS A 208 13.31 -13.40 -10.41
C LYS A 208 13.71 -13.38 -8.93
N PHE A 209 13.14 -12.46 -8.15
CA PHE A 209 13.45 -12.30 -6.72
C PHE A 209 12.37 -12.90 -5.80
N ASN A 210 11.39 -13.63 -6.36
CA ASN A 210 10.29 -14.24 -5.62
C ASN A 210 9.52 -13.24 -4.74
N LEU A 211 9.22 -12.08 -5.31
CA LEU A 211 8.48 -10.98 -4.70
C LEU A 211 7.01 -11.01 -5.14
N PHE A 212 6.11 -10.59 -4.26
CA PHE A 212 4.72 -10.37 -4.63
C PHE A 212 4.56 -9.17 -5.57
N SER A 213 3.67 -9.29 -6.55
CA SER A 213 3.19 -8.15 -7.33
C SER A 213 1.98 -7.51 -6.65
N THR A 214 1.99 -6.18 -6.55
CA THR A 214 0.83 -5.39 -6.11
C THR A 214 0.38 -4.39 -7.18
N CYS A 215 -0.72 -3.70 -6.92
CA CYS A 215 -1.28 -2.68 -7.79
C CYS A 215 -1.88 -1.54 -6.96
N GLY A 216 -1.92 -0.34 -7.52
CA GLY A 216 -2.46 0.81 -6.82
C GLY A 216 -2.55 2.03 -7.72
N THR A 217 -3.51 2.90 -7.44
CA THR A 217 -3.72 4.09 -8.27
C THR A 217 -2.77 5.22 -7.96
N ASP A 218 -2.29 5.30 -6.73
CA ASP A 218 -1.56 6.45 -6.19
C ASP A 218 -2.39 7.72 -6.39
N SER A 219 -3.64 7.65 -5.93
CA SER A 219 -4.64 8.70 -6.11
C SER A 219 -4.55 9.73 -5.00
N HIS A 220 -4.32 11.00 -5.37
CA HIS A 220 -4.38 12.15 -4.45
C HIS A 220 -5.60 13.05 -4.68
N GLY A 221 -6.39 12.78 -5.72
CA GLY A 221 -7.56 13.60 -6.06
C GLY A 221 -8.85 13.14 -5.43
N LEU A 222 -9.96 13.58 -6.02
CA LEU A 222 -11.33 13.26 -5.59
C LEU A 222 -11.90 11.99 -6.22
N ASN A 223 -11.09 11.21 -6.95
CA ASN A 223 -11.55 10.03 -7.68
C ASN A 223 -10.53 8.89 -7.55
N LEU A 224 -10.94 7.80 -6.92
CA LEU A 224 -10.11 6.60 -6.71
C LEU A 224 -9.71 5.89 -8.01
N MET A 225 -10.34 6.20 -9.14
CA MET A 225 -10.03 5.58 -10.42
C MET A 225 -8.92 6.29 -11.18
N HIS A 226 -8.32 7.35 -10.62
CA HIS A 226 -7.31 8.18 -11.29
C HIS A 226 -6.06 8.36 -10.44
N ARG A 227 -4.90 8.41 -11.11
CA ARG A 227 -3.65 8.89 -10.53
C ARG A 227 -3.61 10.42 -10.67
N LEU A 228 -3.37 11.13 -9.57
CA LEU A 228 -3.32 12.60 -9.53
C LEU A 228 -2.12 13.05 -8.71
#